data_AF-R7HFS3-F1
#
_entry.id   AF-R7HFS3-F1
#
_cell.length_a   1.000
_cell.length_b   1.000
_cell.length_c   1.000
_cell.angle_alpha   90.00
_cell.angle_beta   90.00
_cell.angle_gamma   90.00
#
_symmetry.space_group_name_H-M   'P 1'
#
loop_
_entity.id
_entity.type
_entity.pdbx_description
1 polymer ?
#
loop_
_entity_poly.entity_id
_entity_poly.type
_entity_poly.pdbx_seq_one_letter_code
_entity_poly.pdbx_strand_id
1 'polypeptide(L)'
;MKKYDLPYPKFENDNLNYYVTISDYEGKEFNIKENNLYNALSEVINYSLYFSFNIGEKHCHEHEFDYVIKNLYLYPESFNLNDLDKKCYSNDELRYLNHLQKFLLFIGRKDSNKITDNLCNNERARLFKNTRKLYFSDEKCKELLNRKNIYLNLYSNKENLDIILLNKEGDIIGLLNATFIESKIINNLKENDINYDFYGYDNFKSFKESLQNSFLGETVNIYKVILKEKY
;
A
#
# COMPACT_ATOMS: atom_id res chain seq x y z
N MET A 1 -17.51 -36.63 -20.12
CA MET A 1 -17.21 -35.20 -19.95
C MET A 1 -16.33 -34.74 -21.09
N LYS A 2 -16.45 -33.50 -21.57
CA LYS A 2 -15.46 -32.94 -22.52
C LYS A 2 -14.12 -32.88 -21.77
N LYS A 3 -13.08 -33.50 -22.34
CA LYS A 3 -11.70 -33.42 -21.85
C LYS A 3 -11.17 -32.05 -22.24
N TYR A 4 -10.73 -31.27 -21.25
CA TYR A 4 -10.11 -29.98 -21.47
C TYR A 4 -8.64 -30.11 -21.09
N ASP A 5 -7.74 -29.92 -22.05
CA ASP A 5 -6.29 -30.02 -21.83
C ASP A 5 -5.72 -28.80 -21.07
N LEU A 6 -6.55 -27.78 -20.85
CA LEU A 6 -6.24 -26.56 -20.11
C LEU A 6 -7.39 -26.23 -19.13
N PRO A 7 -7.12 -25.40 -18.10
CA PRO A 7 -8.15 -24.97 -17.16
C PRO A 7 -9.36 -24.37 -17.89
N TYR A 8 -10.53 -24.96 -17.66
CA TYR A 8 -11.78 -24.51 -18.26
C TYR A 8 -12.52 -23.55 -17.30
N PRO A 9 -12.67 -22.26 -17.67
CA PRO A 9 -13.35 -21.29 -16.82
C PRO A 9 -14.88 -21.49 -16.84
N LYS A 10 -15.50 -21.41 -15.67
CA LYS A 10 -16.95 -21.46 -15.51
C LYS A 10 -17.41 -20.63 -14.30
N PHE A 11 -18.42 -19.79 -14.52
CA PHE A 11 -19.08 -19.05 -13.44
C PHE A 11 -20.06 -19.96 -12.68
N GLU A 12 -19.94 -19.99 -11.35
CA GLU A 12 -20.84 -20.70 -10.44
C GLU A 12 -20.97 -19.94 -9.13
N ASN A 13 -22.20 -19.73 -8.65
CA ASN A 13 -22.51 -18.98 -7.42
C ASN A 13 -21.74 -17.64 -7.37
N ASP A 14 -21.82 -16.87 -8.45
CA ASP A 14 -21.14 -15.57 -8.65
C ASP A 14 -19.60 -15.60 -8.57
N ASN A 15 -18.99 -16.79 -8.57
CA ASN A 15 -17.54 -16.95 -8.58
C ASN A 15 -17.07 -17.54 -9.92
N LEU A 16 -15.97 -17.02 -10.46
CA LEU A 16 -15.27 -17.62 -11.60
C LEU A 16 -14.41 -18.77 -11.08
N ASN A 17 -14.69 -19.99 -11.53
CA ASN A 17 -13.95 -21.19 -11.16
C ASN A 17 -13.27 -21.78 -12.39
N TYR A 18 -12.22 -22.55 -12.15
CA TYR A 18 -11.43 -23.20 -13.20
C TYR A 18 -11.45 -24.70 -12.96
N TYR A 19 -11.78 -25.44 -14.01
CA TYR A 19 -11.87 -26.89 -13.98
C TYR A 19 -10.70 -27.49 -14.74
N VAL A 20 -9.97 -28.40 -14.09
CA VAL A 20 -8.86 -29.11 -14.72
C VAL A 20 -8.96 -30.61 -14.41
N THR A 21 -8.51 -31.41 -15.37
CA THR A 21 -8.39 -32.85 -15.20
C THR A 21 -6.94 -33.17 -14.83
N ILE A 22 -6.73 -33.79 -13.68
CA ILE A 22 -5.43 -34.29 -13.21
C ILE A 22 -5.42 -35.81 -13.22
N SER A 23 -4.24 -36.42 -13.25
CA SER A 23 -4.08 -37.87 -13.12
C SER A 23 -3.24 -38.21 -11.91
N ASP A 24 -3.62 -39.25 -11.15
CA ASP A 24 -2.75 -39.79 -10.12
C ASP A 24 -1.61 -40.64 -10.70
N TYR A 25 -0.76 -41.17 -9.81
CA TYR A 25 0.38 -42.03 -10.19
C TYR A 25 -0.02 -43.34 -10.88
N GLU A 26 -1.29 -43.76 -10.78
CA GLU A 26 -1.84 -44.94 -11.45
C GLU A 26 -2.51 -44.58 -12.79
N GLY A 27 -2.49 -43.29 -13.18
CA GLY A 27 -3.10 -42.79 -14.41
C GLY A 27 -4.61 -42.60 -14.32
N LYS A 28 -5.19 -42.68 -13.12
CA LYS A 28 -6.62 -42.42 -12.91
C LYS A 28 -6.87 -40.91 -12.95
N GLU A 29 -7.79 -40.51 -13.82
CA GLU A 29 -8.15 -39.10 -14.02
C GLU A 29 -9.19 -38.63 -12.98
N PHE A 30 -8.99 -37.41 -12.46
CA PHE A 30 -9.90 -36.71 -11.56
C PHE A 30 -10.16 -35.31 -12.09
N ASN A 31 -11.40 -34.82 -11.92
CA ASN A 31 -11.70 -33.42 -12.17
C ASN A 31 -11.62 -32.66 -10.87
N ILE A 32 -10.73 -31.68 -10.82
CA ILE A 32 -10.59 -30.77 -9.70
C ILE A 32 -11.16 -29.40 -10.08
N LYS A 33 -11.63 -28.71 -9.05
CA LYS A 33 -12.19 -27.37 -9.14
C LYS A 33 -11.28 -26.43 -8.38
N GLU A 34 -10.73 -25.46 -9.10
CA GLU A 34 -9.90 -24.40 -8.55
C GLU A 34 -10.64 -23.06 -8.57
N ASN A 35 -10.36 -22.23 -7.58
CA ASN A 35 -11.02 -20.93 -7.43
C ASN A 35 -10.26 -19.79 -8.14
N ASN A 36 -9.07 -20.06 -8.68
CA ASN A 36 -8.28 -19.11 -9.44
C ASN A 36 -7.49 -19.83 -10.56
N LEU A 37 -7.12 -19.07 -11.61
CA LEU A 37 -6.44 -19.63 -12.78
C LEU A 37 -5.02 -20.09 -12.46
N TYR A 38 -4.38 -19.42 -11.52
CA TYR A 38 -3.01 -19.69 -11.14
C TYR A 38 -2.86 -21.10 -10.54
N ASN A 39 -3.70 -21.48 -9.55
CA ASN A 39 -3.74 -22.83 -8.99
C ASN A 39 -4.06 -23.85 -10.08
N ALA A 40 -5.07 -23.57 -10.91
CA ALA A 40 -5.46 -24.48 -11.98
C ALA A 40 -4.32 -24.74 -12.97
N LEU A 41 -3.48 -23.73 -13.26
CA LEU A 41 -2.29 -23.89 -14.09
C LEU A 41 -1.17 -24.60 -13.34
N SER A 42 -0.98 -24.35 -12.05
CA SER A 42 0.02 -25.05 -11.23
C SER A 42 -0.15 -26.56 -11.25
N GLU A 43 -1.40 -27.03 -11.24
CA GLU A 43 -1.76 -28.45 -11.39
C GLU A 43 -1.39 -29.00 -12.77
N VAL A 44 -1.56 -28.20 -13.83
CA VAL A 44 -1.21 -28.60 -15.21
C VAL A 44 0.30 -28.67 -15.42
N ILE A 45 1.03 -27.65 -14.95
CA ILE A 45 2.48 -27.55 -15.17
C ILE A 45 3.30 -28.28 -14.10
N ASN A 46 2.63 -28.87 -13.10
CA ASN A 46 3.24 -29.52 -11.94
C ASN A 46 4.28 -28.63 -11.23
N TYR A 47 3.91 -27.37 -11.02
CA TYR A 47 4.74 -26.37 -10.35
C TYR A 47 3.88 -25.34 -9.63
N SER A 48 4.16 -25.11 -8.34
CA SER A 48 3.54 -24.06 -7.53
C SER A 48 4.59 -23.05 -7.05
N LEU A 49 4.16 -21.80 -6.89
CA LEU A 49 4.94 -20.78 -6.19
C LEU A 49 5.11 -21.21 -4.73
N TYR A 50 6.16 -20.69 -4.12
CA TYR A 50 6.52 -21.00 -2.75
C TYR A 50 6.89 -19.71 -2.02
N PHE A 51 6.08 -19.34 -1.04
CA PHE A 51 6.29 -18.16 -0.22
C PHE A 51 6.55 -18.58 1.21
N SER A 52 7.78 -18.36 1.70
CA SER A 52 8.17 -18.68 3.08
C SER A 52 8.11 -17.45 3.97
N PHE A 53 7.79 -17.64 5.24
CA PHE A 53 7.74 -16.58 6.25
C PHE A 53 7.77 -17.20 7.65
N ASN A 54 7.89 -16.38 8.69
CA ASN A 54 7.82 -16.86 10.07
C ASN A 54 6.69 -16.16 10.83
N ILE A 55 6.04 -16.91 11.72
CA ILE A 55 5.16 -16.39 12.76
C ILE A 55 5.82 -16.69 14.10
N GLY A 56 6.46 -15.68 14.70
CA GLY A 56 7.30 -15.85 15.86
C GLY A 56 8.51 -16.72 15.50
N GLU A 57 8.74 -17.79 16.26
CA GLU A 57 9.80 -18.77 15.99
C GLU A 57 9.39 -19.85 14.98
N LYS A 58 8.12 -19.90 14.57
CA LYS A 58 7.62 -20.95 13.68
C LYS A 58 7.83 -20.56 12.22
N HIS A 59 8.54 -21.41 11.49
CA HIS A 59 8.63 -21.33 10.04
C HIS A 59 7.34 -21.83 9.38
N CYS A 60 6.83 -21.05 8.44
CA CYS A 60 5.61 -21.28 7.69
C CYS A 60 5.88 -21.10 6.18
N HIS A 61 5.01 -21.67 5.36
CA HIS A 61 4.99 -21.40 3.92
C HIS A 61 3.58 -21.49 3.38
N GLU A 62 3.35 -20.81 2.27
CA GLU A 62 2.10 -20.85 1.51
C GLU A 62 2.41 -20.87 0.01
N HIS A 63 1.47 -21.36 -0.78
CA HIS A 63 1.59 -21.43 -2.24
C HIS A 63 0.82 -20.31 -2.98
N GLU A 64 0.17 -19.44 -2.22
CA GLU A 64 -0.53 -18.25 -2.72
C GLU A 64 -0.17 -17.03 -1.86
N PHE A 65 0.12 -15.90 -2.51
CA PHE A 65 0.47 -14.66 -1.82
C PHE A 65 -0.67 -14.16 -0.91
N ASP A 66 -1.93 -14.39 -1.30
CA ASP A 66 -3.11 -14.05 -0.49
C ASP A 66 -3.11 -14.75 0.87
N TYR A 67 -2.61 -15.99 0.97
CA TYR A 67 -2.47 -16.67 2.25
C TYR A 67 -1.32 -16.09 3.10
N VAL A 68 -0.25 -15.59 2.48
CA VAL A 68 0.79 -14.82 3.20
C VAL A 68 0.17 -13.54 3.79
N ILE A 69 -0.60 -12.80 2.98
CA ILE A 69 -1.32 -11.59 3.42
C ILE A 69 -2.27 -11.91 4.58
N LYS A 70 -3.03 -13.01 4.47
CA LYS A 70 -3.94 -13.47 5.53
C LYS A 70 -3.19 -13.78 6.82
N ASN A 71 -2.04 -14.47 6.74
CA ASN A 71 -1.22 -14.76 7.90
C ASN A 71 -0.64 -13.48 8.52
N LEU A 72 -0.15 -12.54 7.71
CA LEU A 72 0.28 -11.22 8.19
C LEU A 72 -0.87 -10.43 8.85
N TYR A 73 -2.08 -10.49 8.30
CA TYR A 73 -3.26 -9.83 8.87
C TYR A 73 -3.67 -10.41 10.24
N LEU A 74 -3.52 -11.72 10.40
CA LEU A 74 -3.80 -12.42 11.64
C LEU A 74 -2.71 -12.19 12.68
N TYR A 75 -1.44 -12.16 12.27
CA TYR A 75 -0.29 -12.15 13.17
C TYR A 75 0.71 -11.02 12.86
N PRO A 76 0.30 -9.74 12.81
CA PRO A 76 1.20 -8.67 12.38
C PRO A 76 2.35 -8.37 13.34
N GLU A 77 2.28 -8.75 14.61
CA GLU A 77 3.38 -8.55 15.57
C GLU A 77 4.43 -9.65 15.42
N SER A 78 3.99 -10.89 15.22
CA SER A 78 4.87 -12.06 15.09
C SER A 78 5.34 -12.32 13.65
N PHE A 79 4.68 -11.76 12.64
CA PHE A 79 5.04 -11.94 11.24
C PHE A 79 6.42 -11.36 10.95
N ASN A 80 7.31 -12.15 10.37
CA ASN A 80 8.61 -11.67 9.94
C ASN A 80 9.14 -12.47 8.74
N LEU A 81 10.04 -11.83 7.98
CA LEU A 81 10.78 -12.43 6.88
C LEU A 81 12.27 -12.32 7.18
N ASN A 82 12.95 -13.46 7.29
CA ASN A 82 14.42 -13.46 7.36
C ASN A 82 15.02 -13.26 5.96
N ASP A 83 16.35 -13.14 5.85
CA ASP A 83 17.01 -12.85 4.57
C ASP A 83 16.92 -14.00 3.55
N LEU A 84 16.63 -15.23 3.99
CA LEU A 84 16.32 -16.33 3.07
C LEU A 84 14.88 -16.24 2.58
N ASP A 85 13.93 -16.01 3.49
CA ASP A 85 12.50 -15.89 3.16
C ASP A 85 12.27 -14.77 2.14
N LYS A 86 12.93 -13.62 2.31
CA LYS A 86 12.83 -12.47 1.39
C LYS A 86 13.15 -12.82 -0.07
N LYS A 87 13.96 -13.86 -0.32
CA LYS A 87 14.32 -14.29 -1.69
C LYS A 87 13.16 -14.94 -2.44
N CYS A 88 12.11 -15.37 -1.72
CA CYS A 88 10.89 -15.92 -2.31
C CYS A 88 9.93 -14.84 -2.85
N TYR A 89 10.24 -13.56 -2.64
CA TYR A 89 9.35 -12.45 -2.98
C TYR A 89 10.03 -11.48 -3.95
N SER A 90 9.21 -10.86 -4.80
CA SER A 90 9.59 -9.66 -5.54
C SER A 90 9.73 -8.44 -4.62
N ASN A 91 10.43 -7.41 -5.10
CA ASN A 91 10.56 -6.16 -4.35
C ASN A 91 9.21 -5.48 -4.08
N ASP A 92 8.23 -5.63 -4.98
CA ASP A 92 6.89 -5.06 -4.79
C ASP A 92 6.09 -5.80 -3.73
N GLU A 93 6.17 -7.13 -3.68
CA GLU A 93 5.55 -7.91 -2.61
C GLU A 93 6.16 -7.60 -1.25
N LEU A 94 7.49 -7.48 -1.16
CA LEU A 94 8.17 -7.09 0.08
C LEU A 94 7.72 -5.70 0.55
N ARG A 95 7.63 -4.73 -0.38
CA ARG A 95 7.11 -3.39 -0.07
C ARG A 95 5.67 -3.44 0.41
N TYR A 96 4.83 -4.23 -0.27
CA TYR A 96 3.43 -4.41 0.10
C TYR A 96 3.29 -4.99 1.51
N LEU A 97 3.96 -6.10 1.81
CA LEU A 97 3.92 -6.75 3.12
C LEU A 97 4.39 -5.82 4.24
N ASN A 98 5.50 -5.10 4.02
CA ASN A 98 6.02 -4.14 4.99
C ASN A 98 5.05 -2.98 5.25
N HIS A 99 4.48 -2.38 4.19
CA HIS A 99 3.49 -1.29 4.34
C HIS A 99 2.22 -1.77 5.03
N LEU A 100 1.75 -2.98 4.70
CA LEU A 100 0.59 -3.59 5.33
C LEU A 100 0.85 -3.85 6.82
N GLN A 101 2.00 -4.43 7.17
CA GLN A 101 2.36 -4.69 8.56
C GLN A 101 2.40 -3.39 9.38
N LYS A 102 3.05 -2.34 8.87
CA LYS A 102 3.10 -1.02 9.53
C LYS A 102 1.72 -0.42 9.74
N PHE A 103 0.84 -0.52 8.73
CA PHE A 103 -0.55 -0.08 8.87
C PHE A 103 -1.30 -0.87 9.95
N LEU A 104 -1.20 -2.21 9.95
CA LEU A 104 -1.85 -3.05 10.94
C LEU A 104 -1.39 -2.72 12.36
N LEU A 105 -0.09 -2.57 12.57
CA LEU A 105 0.48 -2.16 13.86
C LEU A 105 0.02 -0.77 14.28
N PHE A 106 -0.03 0.20 13.35
CA PHE A 106 -0.51 1.56 13.61
C PHE A 106 -1.96 1.59 14.10
N ILE A 107 -2.85 0.80 13.48
CA ILE A 107 -4.25 0.70 13.92
C ILE A 107 -4.38 -0.11 15.23
N GLY A 108 -3.29 -0.59 15.81
CA GLY A 108 -3.29 -1.34 17.07
C GLY A 108 -3.75 -2.79 16.90
N ARG A 109 -3.60 -3.36 15.69
CA ARG A 109 -3.85 -4.79 15.46
C ARG A 109 -2.84 -5.60 16.26
N LYS A 110 -3.37 -6.57 17.01
CA LYS A 110 -2.61 -7.58 17.76
C LYS A 110 -2.73 -8.93 17.07
N ASP A 111 -1.80 -9.82 17.38
CA ASP A 111 -1.86 -11.21 16.93
C ASP A 111 -3.14 -11.90 17.41
N SER A 112 -3.84 -12.55 16.49
CA SER A 112 -5.10 -13.24 16.74
C SER A 112 -5.31 -14.33 15.69
N ASN A 113 -5.77 -15.49 16.14
CA ASN A 113 -6.15 -16.59 15.25
C ASN A 113 -7.55 -16.41 14.62
N LYS A 114 -8.24 -15.30 14.91
CA LYS A 114 -9.59 -15.00 14.40
C LYS A 114 -9.71 -13.54 13.93
N ILE A 115 -10.55 -13.35 12.91
CA ILE A 115 -11.03 -12.04 12.45
C ILE A 115 -12.43 -11.84 13.05
N THR A 116 -12.67 -10.69 13.67
CA THR A 116 -13.95 -10.33 14.28
C THR A 116 -14.30 -8.89 13.90
N ASP A 117 -15.58 -8.53 13.89
CA ASP A 117 -16.03 -7.20 13.49
C ASP A 117 -15.41 -6.08 14.34
N ASN A 118 -15.21 -6.31 15.63
CA ASN A 118 -14.57 -5.36 16.53
C ASN A 118 -13.11 -5.07 16.13
N LEU A 119 -12.44 -6.05 15.51
CA LEU A 119 -11.09 -5.85 15.01
C LEU A 119 -11.07 -5.04 13.71
N CYS A 120 -12.17 -5.03 12.96
CA CYS A 120 -12.32 -4.27 11.71
C CYS A 120 -12.86 -2.84 11.98
N ASN A 121 -13.65 -2.65 13.04
CA ASN A 121 -14.25 -1.37 13.43
C ASN A 121 -13.33 -0.55 14.33
N ASN A 122 -12.28 0.02 13.73
CA ASN A 122 -11.22 0.72 14.44
C ASN A 122 -11.14 2.21 14.05
N GLU A 123 -11.07 3.11 15.04
CA GLU A 123 -11.02 4.57 14.80
C GLU A 123 -9.76 5.01 14.06
N ARG A 124 -8.59 4.43 14.37
CA ARG A 124 -7.34 4.71 13.63
C ARG A 124 -7.42 4.17 12.21
N ALA A 125 -8.05 3.02 11.98
CA ALA A 125 -8.31 2.53 10.63
C ALA A 125 -9.24 3.46 9.85
N ARG A 126 -10.27 4.01 10.50
CA ARG A 126 -11.18 4.99 9.90
C ARG A 126 -10.46 6.31 9.58
N LEU A 127 -9.63 6.80 10.50
CA LEU A 127 -8.75 7.94 10.29
C LEU A 127 -7.85 7.67 9.08
N PHE A 128 -7.14 6.53 9.07
CA PHE A 128 -6.26 6.18 7.98
C PHE A 128 -6.99 6.07 6.65
N LYS A 129 -8.17 5.45 6.60
CA LYS A 129 -8.98 5.33 5.37
C LYS A 129 -9.40 6.70 4.83
N ASN A 130 -9.92 7.57 5.69
CA ASN A 130 -10.60 8.80 5.28
C ASN A 130 -9.67 10.03 5.16
N THR A 131 -8.48 9.97 5.73
CA THR A 131 -7.52 11.08 5.72
C THR A 131 -6.64 11.01 4.47
N ARG A 132 -6.31 12.17 3.88
CA ARG A 132 -5.37 12.24 2.75
C ARG A 132 -3.98 11.79 3.20
N LYS A 133 -3.20 11.21 2.31
CA LYS A 133 -1.82 10.78 2.58
C LYS A 133 -0.84 11.64 1.80
N LEU A 134 0.29 11.98 2.41
CA LEU A 134 1.46 12.50 1.72
C LEU A 134 2.63 11.55 1.98
N TYR A 135 3.38 11.27 0.92
CA TYR A 135 4.53 10.36 0.94
C TYR A 135 5.79 11.14 0.62
N PHE A 136 6.77 11.09 1.52
CA PHE A 136 8.06 11.74 1.32
C PHE A 136 9.21 10.80 1.73
N SER A 137 10.46 11.17 1.43
CA SER A 137 11.61 10.47 2.02
C SER A 137 11.70 10.75 3.52
N ASP A 138 12.41 9.90 4.25
CA ASP A 138 12.67 10.10 5.69
C ASP A 138 13.23 11.48 6.01
N GLU A 139 14.17 11.96 5.20
CA GLU A 139 14.79 13.27 5.34
C GLU A 139 13.76 14.39 5.19
N LYS A 140 12.89 14.30 4.18
CA LYS A 140 11.82 15.28 3.96
C LYS A 140 10.73 15.20 5.03
N CYS A 141 10.42 14.01 5.53
CA CYS A 141 9.55 13.85 6.70
C CYS A 141 10.16 14.56 7.93
N LYS A 142 11.45 14.34 8.23
CA LYS A 142 12.15 15.02 9.34
C LYS A 142 12.18 16.53 9.16
N GLU A 143 12.45 17.00 7.94
CA GLU A 143 12.42 18.42 7.59
C GLU A 143 11.04 19.03 7.87
N LEU A 144 9.96 18.33 7.47
CA LEU A 144 8.59 18.76 7.73
C LEU A 144 8.26 18.85 9.21
N LEU A 145 8.69 17.85 10.00
CA LEU A 145 8.49 17.86 11.45
C LEU A 145 9.25 18.99 12.16
N ASN A 146 10.39 19.42 11.62
CA ASN A 146 11.26 20.43 12.23
C ASN A 146 10.90 21.87 11.81
N ARG A 147 10.26 22.06 10.66
CA ARG A 147 9.83 23.40 10.20
C ARG A 147 8.52 23.79 10.87
N LYS A 148 8.49 24.99 11.48
CA LYS A 148 7.28 25.53 12.14
C LYS A 148 6.12 25.77 11.16
N ASN A 149 6.42 26.18 9.93
CA ASN A 149 5.45 26.40 8.87
C ASN A 149 6.06 25.91 7.55
N ILE A 150 5.35 25.06 6.82
CA ILE A 150 5.67 24.73 5.42
C ILE A 150 4.48 25.11 4.55
N TYR A 151 4.75 25.76 3.42
CA TYR A 151 3.77 26.09 2.40
C TYR A 151 3.92 25.12 1.24
N LEU A 152 2.88 24.33 0.99
CA LEU A 152 2.84 23.31 -0.06
C LEU A 152 1.69 23.58 -1.02
N ASN A 153 1.88 23.25 -2.29
CA ASN A 153 0.78 23.11 -3.22
C ASN A 153 0.05 21.78 -2.94
N LEU A 154 -1.22 21.87 -2.54
CA LEU A 154 -2.09 20.70 -2.39
C LEU A 154 -3.27 20.81 -3.35
N TYR A 155 -3.44 19.83 -4.23
CA TYR A 155 -4.58 19.74 -5.14
C TYR A 155 -5.86 19.42 -4.36
N SER A 156 -6.46 20.43 -3.76
CA SER A 156 -7.71 20.38 -3.00
C SER A 156 -8.31 21.77 -2.89
N ASN A 157 -9.62 21.83 -2.71
CA ASN A 157 -10.40 23.06 -2.54
C ASN A 157 -11.01 23.16 -1.12
N LYS A 158 -10.53 22.36 -0.16
CA LYS A 158 -11.03 22.35 1.21
C LYS A 158 -10.26 23.37 2.04
N GLU A 159 -10.96 24.19 2.83
CA GLU A 159 -10.32 25.19 3.69
C GLU A 159 -9.34 24.56 4.69
N ASN A 160 -9.69 23.41 5.25
CA ASN A 160 -8.86 22.68 6.20
C ASN A 160 -8.83 21.19 5.85
N LEU A 161 -7.65 20.59 6.00
CA LEU A 161 -7.37 19.20 5.66
C LEU A 161 -6.49 18.58 6.74
N ASP A 162 -6.92 17.43 7.26
CA ASP A 162 -6.00 16.55 7.96
C ASP A 162 -5.28 15.66 6.92
N ILE A 163 -3.99 15.43 7.17
CA ILE A 163 -3.12 14.66 6.27
C ILE A 163 -2.25 13.72 7.10
N ILE A 164 -2.24 12.44 6.75
CA ILE A 164 -1.29 11.49 7.31
C ILE A 164 0.02 11.61 6.53
N LEU A 165 1.11 11.86 7.25
CA LEU A 165 2.46 11.86 6.72
C LEU A 165 3.02 10.45 6.79
N LEU A 166 3.45 9.93 5.64
CA LEU A 166 4.17 8.68 5.54
C LEU A 166 5.54 8.89 4.92
N ASN A 167 6.51 8.07 5.31
CA ASN A 167 7.75 7.96 4.56
C ASN A 167 7.64 6.92 3.43
N LYS A 168 8.70 6.80 2.62
CA LYS A 168 8.80 5.81 1.53
C LYS A 168 8.79 4.36 2.03
N GLU A 169 9.26 4.14 3.24
CA GLU A 169 9.27 2.83 3.90
C GLU A 169 7.90 2.45 4.48
N GLY A 170 6.88 3.30 4.36
CA GLY A 170 5.53 3.05 4.86
C GLY A 170 5.34 3.35 6.36
N ASP A 171 6.35 3.92 7.02
CA ASP A 171 6.19 4.42 8.39
C ASP A 171 5.20 5.57 8.42
N ILE A 172 4.31 5.51 9.40
CA ILE A 172 3.28 6.49 9.63
C ILE A 172 3.85 7.49 10.63
N ILE A 173 4.32 8.62 10.12
CA ILE A 173 5.17 9.58 10.85
C ILE A 173 4.34 10.50 11.76
N GLY A 174 3.15 10.88 11.31
CA GLY A 174 2.33 11.83 12.05
C GLY A 174 1.08 12.26 11.30
N LEU A 175 0.27 13.05 11.99
CA LEU A 175 -0.88 13.76 11.47
C LEU A 175 -0.51 15.24 11.29
N LEU A 176 -0.74 15.75 10.10
CA LEU A 176 -0.56 17.15 9.75
C LEU A 176 -1.92 17.82 9.61
N ASN A 177 -1.97 19.10 9.92
CA ASN A 177 -3.08 19.97 9.55
C ASN A 177 -2.61 20.90 8.43
N ALA A 178 -3.39 20.96 7.35
CA ALA A 178 -3.15 21.85 6.22
C ALA A 178 -4.31 22.83 6.11
N THR A 179 -4.00 24.12 6.25
CA THR A 179 -4.96 25.22 6.11
C THR A 179 -4.74 25.91 4.78
N PHE A 180 -5.80 26.05 3.99
CA PHE A 180 -5.78 26.77 2.74
C PHE A 180 -5.47 28.24 2.98
N ILE A 181 -4.54 28.79 2.21
CA ILE A 181 -4.15 30.19 2.29
C ILE A 181 -4.75 30.96 1.12
N GLU A 182 -4.43 30.54 -0.10
CA GLU A 182 -4.93 31.18 -1.32
C GLU A 182 -4.68 30.29 -2.55
N SER A 183 -5.37 30.61 -3.64
CA SER A 183 -5.06 30.11 -4.98
C SER A 183 -4.37 31.19 -5.79
N LYS A 184 -3.26 30.85 -6.43
CA LYS A 184 -2.51 31.77 -7.29
C LYS A 184 -2.34 31.22 -8.69
N ILE A 185 -2.53 32.07 -9.69
CA ILE A 185 -2.11 31.77 -11.06
C ILE A 185 -0.60 31.54 -11.05
N ILE A 186 -0.11 30.48 -11.70
CA ILE A 186 1.31 30.10 -11.69
C ILE A 186 2.21 31.27 -12.08
N ASN A 187 1.82 32.04 -13.11
CA ASN A 187 2.56 33.21 -13.57
C ASN A 187 2.73 34.30 -12.49
N ASN A 188 1.79 34.39 -11.54
CA ASN A 188 1.81 35.36 -10.44
C ASN A 188 2.46 34.80 -9.16
N LEU A 189 2.85 33.54 -9.14
CA LEU A 189 3.52 32.91 -8.01
C LEU A 189 4.87 33.59 -7.73
N LYS A 190 5.12 33.89 -6.47
CA LYS A 190 6.36 34.47 -5.94
C LYS A 190 7.14 33.44 -5.13
N GLU A 191 8.43 33.68 -4.97
CA GLU A 191 9.34 32.75 -4.29
C GLU A 191 8.93 32.39 -2.86
N ASN A 192 8.43 33.37 -2.10
CA ASN A 192 8.03 33.16 -0.70
C ASN A 192 6.63 32.55 -0.53
N ASP A 193 5.90 32.31 -1.62
CA ASP A 193 4.54 31.76 -1.55
C ASP A 193 4.54 30.26 -1.25
N ILE A 194 5.64 29.57 -1.56
CA ILE A 194 5.74 28.11 -1.49
C ILE A 194 7.17 27.67 -1.18
N ASN A 195 7.32 26.60 -0.41
CA ASN A 195 8.64 26.02 -0.15
C ASN A 195 9.07 25.13 -1.32
N TYR A 196 9.49 25.75 -2.43
CA TYR A 196 9.92 25.03 -3.64
C TYR A 196 11.14 24.12 -3.40
N ASP A 197 12.03 24.52 -2.48
CA ASP A 197 13.18 23.76 -1.99
C ASP A 197 12.76 22.43 -1.36
N PHE A 198 11.58 22.38 -0.74
CA PHE A 198 11.02 21.17 -0.18
C PHE A 198 10.72 20.12 -1.27
N TYR A 199 10.37 20.57 -2.48
CA TYR A 199 10.15 19.69 -3.64
C TYR A 199 11.46 19.26 -4.34
N GLY A 200 12.62 19.70 -3.84
CA GLY A 200 13.92 19.33 -4.39
C GLY A 200 14.40 20.19 -5.56
N TYR A 201 13.83 21.39 -5.74
CA TYR A 201 14.29 22.34 -6.76
C TYR A 201 15.33 23.29 -6.16
N ASP A 202 16.44 23.48 -6.87
CA ASP A 202 17.53 24.36 -6.43
C ASP A 202 17.17 25.85 -6.47
N ASN A 203 16.21 26.23 -7.33
CA ASN A 203 15.78 27.61 -7.49
C ASN A 203 14.30 27.71 -7.90
N PHE A 204 13.69 28.84 -7.56
CA PHE A 204 12.28 29.09 -7.81
C PHE A 204 11.89 29.10 -9.30
N LYS A 205 12.81 29.54 -10.18
CA LYS A 205 12.54 29.60 -11.63
C LYS A 205 12.31 28.19 -12.19
N SER A 206 13.20 27.25 -11.87
CA SER A 206 13.07 25.84 -12.31
C SER A 206 11.80 25.17 -11.77
N PHE A 207 11.43 25.47 -10.51
CA PHE A 207 10.17 25.00 -9.94
C PHE A 207 8.95 25.54 -10.70
N LYS A 208 8.92 26.84 -10.97
CA LYS A 208 7.83 27.50 -11.69
C LYS A 208 7.68 26.99 -13.13
N GLU A 209 8.79 26.81 -13.85
CA GLU A 209 8.80 26.20 -15.18
C GLU A 209 8.26 24.77 -15.14
N SER A 210 8.63 23.97 -14.13
CA SER A 210 8.09 22.62 -13.96
C SER A 210 6.59 22.61 -13.71
N LEU A 211 6.04 23.57 -12.97
CA LEU A 211 4.60 23.70 -12.79
C LEU A 211 3.90 24.05 -14.11
N GLN A 212 4.46 24.95 -14.91
CA GLN A 212 3.89 25.34 -16.21
C GLN A 212 3.89 24.20 -17.22
N ASN A 213 4.95 23.38 -17.22
CA ASN A 213 5.09 22.24 -18.13
C ASN A 213 4.26 21.02 -17.71
N SER A 214 3.79 21.01 -16.47
CA SER A 214 2.92 19.95 -15.97
C SER A 214 1.47 20.23 -16.36
N PHE A 215 0.67 19.19 -16.62
CA PHE A 215 -0.78 19.30 -16.89
C PHE A 215 -1.62 19.79 -15.69
N LEU A 216 -1.01 20.49 -14.72
CA LEU A 216 -1.53 20.76 -13.38
C LEU A 216 -2.44 22.01 -13.29
N GLY A 217 -2.94 22.49 -14.42
CA GLY A 217 -3.81 23.68 -14.51
C GLY A 217 -3.04 24.99 -14.41
N GLU A 218 -3.73 26.12 -14.52
CA GLU A 218 -3.12 27.46 -14.51
C GLU A 218 -2.85 27.99 -13.09
N THR A 219 -3.35 27.31 -12.06
CA THR A 219 -3.36 27.78 -10.66
C THR A 219 -2.78 26.75 -9.69
N VAL A 220 -2.09 27.23 -8.66
CA VAL A 220 -1.66 26.43 -7.50
C VAL A 220 -2.49 26.80 -6.28
N ASN A 221 -2.81 25.81 -5.45
CA ASN A 221 -3.54 26.01 -4.20
C ASN A 221 -2.54 25.88 -3.05
N ILE A 222 -2.24 27.00 -2.41
CA ILE A 222 -1.22 27.09 -1.39
C ILE A 222 -1.83 26.76 -0.03
N TYR A 223 -1.25 25.79 0.65
CA TYR A 223 -1.63 25.39 1.99
C TYR A 223 -0.47 25.61 2.95
N LYS A 224 -0.77 26.18 4.10
CA LYS A 224 0.10 26.15 5.26
C LYS A 224 -0.08 24.82 5.97
N VAL A 225 0.99 24.05 6.05
CA VAL A 225 1.04 22.72 6.65
C VAL A 225 1.80 22.80 7.97
N ILE A 226 1.19 22.27 9.03
CA ILE A 226 1.74 22.20 10.38
C ILE A 226 1.57 20.79 10.95
N LEU A 227 2.50 20.38 11.82
CA LEU A 227 2.37 19.15 12.58
C LEU A 227 1.26 19.30 13.62
N LYS A 228 0.29 18.37 13.60
CA LYS A 228 -0.80 18.28 14.58
C LYS A 228 -0.48 17.24 15.65
N GLU A 229 0.00 16.07 15.25
CA GLU A 229 0.36 14.96 16.14
C GLU A 229 1.51 14.16 15.52
N LYS A 230 2.45 13.71 16.35
CA LYS A 230 3.52 12.80 15.94
C LYS A 230 3.17 11.39 16.43
N TYR A 231 3.35 10.40 15.57
CA TYR A 231 3.16 8.98 15.92
C TYR A 231 4.49 8.29 16.21
#